data_AF-A0A7V9GN49-F1
#
_entry.id   AF-A0A7V9GN49-F1
#
_cell.length_a   1.000
_cell.length_b   1.000
_cell.length_c   1.000
_cell.angle_alpha   90.00
_cell.angle_beta   90.00
_cell.angle_gamma   90.00
#
_symmetry.space_group_name_H-M   'P 1'
#
loop_
_entity.id
_entity.type
_entity.pdbx_description
1 polymer ?
#
loop_
_entity_poly.entity_id
_entity_poly.type
_entity_poly.pdbx_seq_one_letter_code
_entity_poly.pdbx_strand_id
1 'polypeptide(L)'
;MEYFRTEDGQIQADLARRLGIVLKQYHIQLISSEKYEVSLCLSILQTLLTNCVELMNNLKTIDEQSNPLYQFPIDPAKWGFDENNIIVNTFSQPSLTTEKVVRHVRNALSHPTKIQLTSKERTTGYITKSDTPSIEKVLFISSPDLNGKGNSKKYKSRQQAEEKIRIDGNFPTDVQVYQTQNNDFAFQQKGQPFHRIFEIELSPESILTLTYSLASYLSHPLLKTWDGKNFKIEKLAA
;
A
#
# COMPACT_ATOMS: atom_id res chain seq x y z
N MET A 1 -14.83 -9.63 -9.41
CA MET A 1 -14.23 -10.47 -10.46
C MET A 1 -13.26 -11.39 -9.74
N GLU A 2 -13.55 -12.68 -9.69
CA GLU A 2 -12.70 -13.65 -8.99
C GLU A 2 -11.55 -14.00 -9.95
N TYR A 3 -10.31 -13.73 -9.56
CA TYR A 3 -9.16 -14.08 -10.38
C TYR A 3 -9.01 -15.60 -10.43
N PHE A 4 -8.70 -16.18 -11.59
CA PHE A 4 -8.37 -17.60 -11.67
C PHE A 4 -7.17 -17.90 -10.74
N ARG A 5 -7.40 -18.78 -9.76
CA ARG A 5 -6.37 -19.22 -8.81
C ARG A 5 -6.03 -20.67 -9.12
N THR A 6 -4.74 -20.94 -9.30
CA THR A 6 -4.22 -22.29 -9.15
C THR A 6 -3.78 -22.45 -7.69
N GLU A 7 -3.90 -23.65 -7.12
CA GLU A 7 -3.47 -23.91 -5.72
C GLU A 7 -1.99 -23.62 -5.50
N ASP A 8 -1.20 -23.65 -6.57
CA ASP A 8 0.25 -23.38 -6.57
C ASP A 8 0.63 -21.92 -6.94
N GLY A 9 -0.34 -21.06 -7.26
CA GLY A 9 -0.12 -19.64 -7.57
C GLY A 9 0.62 -19.36 -8.89
N GLN A 10 0.77 -20.34 -9.79
CA GLN A 10 1.50 -20.17 -11.06
C GLN A 10 0.94 -19.07 -11.96
N ILE A 11 -0.38 -18.90 -12.03
CA ILE A 11 -1.00 -17.87 -12.88
C ILE A 11 -0.60 -16.47 -12.41
N GLN A 12 -0.70 -16.21 -11.10
CA GLN A 12 -0.33 -14.93 -10.50
C GLN A 12 1.16 -14.64 -10.68
N ALA A 13 1.98 -15.68 -10.58
CA ALA A 13 3.42 -15.57 -10.74
C ALA A 13 3.83 -15.29 -12.19
N ASP A 14 3.23 -15.96 -13.19
CA ASP A 14 3.49 -15.68 -14.63
C ASP A 14 3.01 -14.29 -15.01
N LEU A 15 1.85 -13.85 -14.50
CA LEU A 15 1.40 -12.48 -14.66
C LEU A 15 2.42 -11.48 -14.09
N ALA A 16 2.87 -11.67 -12.86
CA ALA A 16 3.86 -10.79 -12.23
C ALA A 16 5.16 -10.73 -13.04
N ARG A 17 5.65 -11.88 -13.52
CA ARG A 17 6.84 -11.96 -14.39
C ARG A 17 6.65 -11.17 -15.68
N ARG A 18 5.54 -11.36 -16.39
CA ARG A 18 5.24 -10.64 -17.65
C ARG A 18 5.15 -9.14 -17.43
N LEU A 19 4.48 -8.70 -16.36
CA LEU A 19 4.41 -7.29 -16.00
C LEU A 19 5.80 -6.69 -15.71
N GLY A 20 6.67 -7.43 -15.02
CA GLY A 20 8.07 -7.04 -14.82
C GLY A 20 8.85 -6.92 -16.13
N ILE A 21 8.66 -7.84 -17.08
CA ILE A 21 9.29 -7.78 -18.41
C ILE A 21 8.80 -6.56 -19.20
N VAL A 22 7.50 -6.29 -19.20
CA VAL A 22 6.92 -5.11 -19.86
C VAL A 22 7.52 -3.83 -19.29
N LEU A 23 7.62 -3.73 -17.95
CA LEU A 23 8.21 -2.60 -17.29
C LEU A 23 9.69 -2.40 -17.69
N LYS A 24 10.46 -3.51 -17.76
CA LYS A 24 11.87 -3.50 -18.20
C LYS A 24 12.02 -3.02 -19.63
N GLN A 25 11.21 -3.54 -20.54
CA GLN A 25 11.24 -3.14 -21.95
C GLN A 25 10.87 -1.66 -22.10
N TYR A 26 9.83 -1.21 -21.38
CA TYR A 26 9.37 0.16 -21.41
C TYR A 26 10.43 1.14 -20.88
N HIS A 27 11.07 0.81 -19.75
CA HIS A 27 12.15 1.62 -19.17
C HIS A 27 13.35 1.74 -20.12
N ILE A 28 13.78 0.64 -20.76
CA ILE A 28 14.90 0.65 -21.71
C ILE A 28 14.57 1.49 -22.96
N GLN A 29 13.34 1.41 -23.47
CA GLN A 29 12.92 2.13 -24.68
C GLN A 29 12.68 3.63 -24.44
N LEU A 30 12.35 4.05 -23.23
CA LEU A 30 12.02 5.45 -22.91
C LEU A 30 13.20 6.35 -22.56
N ILE A 31 14.40 5.80 -22.42
CA ILE A 31 15.63 6.61 -22.28
C ILE A 31 15.79 7.58 -23.49
N SER A 32 15.03 7.39 -24.58
CA SER A 32 15.03 8.28 -25.76
C SER A 32 13.89 9.32 -25.87
N SER A 33 12.87 9.35 -25.01
CA SER A 33 11.76 10.34 -25.15
C SER A 33 11.02 10.61 -23.85
N GLU A 34 10.85 11.89 -23.49
CA GLU A 34 10.24 12.29 -22.22
C GLU A 34 8.79 11.74 -21.98
N LYS A 35 8.64 10.99 -20.89
CA LYS A 35 7.49 10.88 -19.96
C LYS A 35 6.18 10.19 -20.41
N TYR A 36 5.91 9.01 -19.80
CA TYR A 36 4.62 8.55 -19.21
C TYR A 36 4.83 7.41 -18.17
N GLU A 37 6.07 7.23 -17.70
CA GLU A 37 6.51 6.05 -16.93
C GLU A 37 5.74 5.87 -15.62
N VAL A 38 5.44 6.95 -14.91
CA VAL A 38 4.74 6.88 -13.63
C VAL A 38 3.33 6.33 -13.78
N SER A 39 2.58 6.73 -14.82
CA SER A 39 1.21 6.24 -15.04
C SER A 39 1.18 4.74 -15.35
N LEU A 40 2.13 4.25 -16.16
CA LEU A 40 2.28 2.83 -16.42
C LEU A 40 2.67 2.08 -15.14
N CYS A 41 3.66 2.60 -14.40
CA CYS A 41 4.08 2.00 -13.14
C CYS A 41 2.93 1.90 -12.15
N LEU A 42 2.14 2.96 -11.96
CA LEU A 42 0.99 2.95 -11.05
C LEU A 42 -0.06 1.90 -11.45
N SER A 43 -0.30 1.74 -12.75
CA SER A 43 -1.24 0.74 -13.28
C SER A 43 -0.75 -0.69 -13.01
N ILE A 44 0.53 -0.96 -13.29
CA ILE A 44 1.16 -2.26 -13.01
C ILE A 44 1.20 -2.53 -11.50
N LEU A 45 1.59 -1.51 -10.72
CA LEU A 45 1.71 -1.57 -9.27
C LEU A 45 0.38 -1.93 -8.63
N GLN A 46 -0.75 -1.37 -9.08
CA GLN A 46 -2.08 -1.71 -8.58
C GLN A 46 -2.38 -3.22 -8.71
N THR A 47 -2.03 -3.82 -9.85
CA THR A 47 -2.19 -5.27 -10.07
C THR A 47 -1.25 -6.07 -9.17
N LEU A 48 0.03 -5.72 -9.11
CA LEU A 48 1.02 -6.44 -8.30
C LEU A 48 0.70 -6.36 -6.81
N LEU A 49 0.32 -5.19 -6.30
CA LEU A 49 -0.08 -5.02 -4.90
C LEU A 49 -1.31 -5.85 -4.55
N THR A 50 -2.29 -5.94 -5.46
CA THR A 50 -3.47 -6.80 -5.26
C THR A 50 -3.06 -8.26 -5.16
N ASN A 51 -2.24 -8.75 -6.09
CA ASN A 51 -1.71 -10.12 -6.05
C ASN A 51 -0.88 -10.39 -4.78
N CYS A 52 -0.07 -9.42 -4.36
CA CYS A 52 0.75 -9.53 -3.15
C CYS A 52 -0.11 -9.64 -1.89
N VAL A 53 -1.12 -8.78 -1.75
CA VAL A 53 -2.03 -8.81 -0.59
C VAL A 53 -2.84 -10.10 -0.56
N GLU A 54 -3.32 -10.58 -1.71
CA GLU A 54 -4.02 -11.86 -1.78
C GLU A 54 -3.12 -13.04 -1.43
N LEU A 55 -1.89 -13.05 -1.96
CA LEU A 55 -0.89 -14.08 -1.62
C LEU A 55 -0.64 -14.10 -0.11
N MET A 56 -0.36 -12.93 0.50
CA MET A 56 -0.13 -12.82 1.94
C MET A 56 -1.31 -13.32 2.78
N ASN A 57 -2.55 -13.04 2.35
CA ASN A 57 -3.75 -13.51 3.07
C ASN A 57 -3.99 -15.02 2.92
N ASN A 58 -3.53 -15.64 1.83
CA ASN A 58 -3.78 -17.05 1.53
C ASN A 58 -2.70 -17.99 2.08
N LEU A 59 -1.51 -17.48 2.37
CA LEU A 59 -0.41 -18.27 2.92
C LEU A 59 -0.68 -18.57 4.40
N LYS A 60 -1.08 -19.82 4.68
CA LYS A 60 -1.40 -20.29 6.03
C LYS A 60 -0.20 -20.31 6.99
N THR A 61 1.02 -20.32 6.46
CA THR A 61 2.28 -20.39 7.22
C THR A 61 3.36 -19.59 6.49
N ILE A 62 3.35 -18.27 6.66
CA ILE A 62 4.52 -17.45 6.32
C ILE A 62 5.43 -17.45 7.55
N ASP A 63 6.69 -17.80 7.35
CA ASP A 63 7.74 -17.52 8.32
C ASP A 63 8.09 -16.02 8.24
N GLU A 64 7.48 -15.22 9.11
CA GLU A 64 7.69 -13.78 9.16
C GLU A 64 9.16 -13.39 9.40
N GLN A 65 9.95 -14.26 10.04
CA GLN A 65 11.37 -13.97 10.29
C GLN A 65 12.21 -13.98 9.02
N SER A 66 11.81 -14.79 8.04
CA SER A 66 12.57 -14.97 6.80
C SER A 66 11.94 -14.29 5.58
N ASN A 67 10.69 -13.85 5.68
CA ASN A 67 10.02 -13.16 4.59
C ASN A 67 10.40 -11.66 4.57
N PRO A 68 10.96 -11.15 3.46
CA PRO A 68 11.43 -9.76 3.37
C PRO A 68 10.32 -8.70 3.40
N LEU A 69 9.04 -9.09 3.28
CA LEU A 69 7.93 -8.16 3.51
C LEU A 69 7.72 -7.83 4.99
N TYR A 70 8.14 -8.71 5.89
CA TYR A 70 7.94 -8.58 7.34
C TYR A 70 9.20 -8.10 8.07
N GLN A 71 10.30 -7.91 7.33
CA GLN A 71 11.56 -7.42 7.88
C GLN A 71 11.47 -5.94 8.27
N PHE A 72 12.17 -5.61 9.36
CA PHE A 72 12.37 -4.27 9.86
C PHE A 72 13.85 -4.10 10.26
N PRO A 73 14.53 -2.99 9.92
CA PRO A 73 14.03 -1.85 9.15
C PRO A 73 13.76 -2.20 7.67
N ILE A 74 12.99 -1.36 6.99
CA ILE A 74 12.71 -1.50 5.56
C ILE A 74 14.01 -1.22 4.78
N ASP A 75 14.37 -2.10 3.85
CA ASP A 75 15.50 -1.91 2.95
C ASP A 75 15.10 -1.03 1.73
N PRO A 76 15.54 0.24 1.66
CA PRO A 76 15.18 1.12 0.55
C PRO A 76 15.80 0.70 -0.78
N ALA A 77 16.95 0.03 -0.79
CA ALA A 77 17.54 -0.48 -2.03
C ALA A 77 16.69 -1.60 -2.62
N LYS A 78 15.97 -2.33 -1.77
CA LYS A 78 15.06 -3.40 -2.17
C LYS A 78 13.68 -2.90 -2.52
N TRP A 79 13.09 -1.98 -1.74
CA TRP A 79 11.68 -1.62 -1.88
C TRP A 79 11.45 -0.22 -2.48
N GLY A 80 12.50 0.57 -2.65
CA GLY A 80 12.43 1.93 -3.17
C GLY A 80 11.93 2.97 -2.16
N PHE A 81 11.70 2.56 -0.91
CA PHE A 81 11.25 3.44 0.17
C PHE A 81 11.76 2.99 1.53
N ASP A 82 11.79 3.91 2.47
CA ASP A 82 12.07 3.69 3.89
C ASP A 82 11.13 4.54 4.77
N GLU A 83 11.47 4.69 6.04
CA GLU A 83 10.68 5.48 6.98
C GLU A 83 10.63 6.98 6.65
N ASN A 84 11.64 7.51 5.98
CA ASN A 84 11.72 8.94 5.62
C ASN A 84 10.69 9.32 4.54
N ASN A 85 10.17 8.34 3.80
CA ASN A 85 9.10 8.57 2.83
C ASN A 85 7.72 8.77 3.50
N ILE A 86 7.58 8.45 4.78
CA ILE A 86 6.29 8.48 5.48
C ILE A 86 6.10 9.88 6.06
N ILE A 87 5.03 10.54 5.63
CA ILE A 87 4.70 11.89 6.06
C ILE A 87 3.85 11.85 7.34
N VAL A 88 2.93 10.89 7.43
CA VAL A 88 2.01 10.73 8.56
C VAL A 88 1.77 9.25 8.80
N ASN A 89 1.84 8.82 10.06
CA ASN A 89 1.35 7.51 10.48
C ASN A 89 0.72 7.63 11.87
N THR A 90 -0.62 7.56 11.94
CA THR A 90 -1.36 7.55 13.21
C THR A 90 -1.84 6.15 13.62
N PHE A 91 -1.43 5.10 12.88
CA PHE A 91 -1.70 3.73 13.26
C PHE A 91 -0.76 3.29 14.39
N SER A 92 -1.31 2.65 15.41
CA SER A 92 -0.52 2.06 16.50
C SER A 92 -0.01 0.68 16.08
N GLN A 93 1.21 0.63 15.56
CA GLN A 93 1.85 -0.59 15.07
C GLN A 93 3.24 -0.74 15.70
N PRO A 94 3.67 -1.95 16.12
CA PRO A 94 4.98 -2.14 16.78
C PRO A 94 6.18 -1.79 15.89
N SER A 95 6.10 -2.14 14.61
CA SER A 95 7.11 -1.85 13.57
C SER A 95 6.41 -1.61 12.24
N LEU A 96 6.92 -0.69 11.44
CA LEU A 96 6.39 -0.48 10.10
C LEU A 96 7.21 -1.27 9.08
N THR A 97 6.67 -2.41 8.66
CA THR A 97 7.28 -3.31 7.69
C THR A 97 6.80 -2.99 6.28
N THR A 98 7.50 -3.52 5.27
CA THR A 98 7.08 -3.39 3.86
C THR A 98 5.66 -3.88 3.63
N GLU A 99 5.26 -4.98 4.29
CA GLU A 99 3.91 -5.54 4.23
C GLU A 99 2.83 -4.51 4.56
N LYS A 100 3.04 -3.74 5.64
CA LYS A 100 2.08 -2.74 6.11
C LYS A 100 1.99 -1.57 5.13
N VAL A 101 3.14 -1.11 4.64
CA VAL A 101 3.19 -0.05 3.61
C VAL A 101 2.50 -0.52 2.32
N VAL A 102 2.78 -1.75 1.86
CA VAL A 102 2.14 -2.37 0.69
C VAL A 102 0.61 -2.40 0.85
N ARG A 103 0.08 -2.77 2.03
CA ARG A 103 -1.37 -2.72 2.29
C ARG A 103 -1.93 -1.31 2.21
N HIS A 104 -1.25 -0.33 2.79
CA HIS A 104 -1.70 1.06 2.76
C HIS A 104 -1.70 1.64 1.35
N VAL A 105 -0.63 1.41 0.57
CA VAL A 105 -0.51 1.84 -0.83
C VAL A 105 -1.54 1.13 -1.71
N ARG A 106 -1.77 -0.17 -1.50
CA ARG A 106 -2.83 -0.93 -2.18
C ARG A 106 -4.20 -0.31 -1.92
N ASN A 107 -4.48 0.03 -0.66
CA ASN A 107 -5.75 0.64 -0.27
C ASN A 107 -5.94 2.01 -0.93
N ALA A 108 -4.89 2.84 -0.94
CA ALA A 108 -4.87 4.14 -1.62
C ALA A 108 -5.18 4.01 -3.12
N LEU A 109 -4.54 3.07 -3.82
CA LEU A 109 -4.75 2.83 -5.26
C LEU A 109 -6.14 2.25 -5.59
N SER A 110 -6.70 1.43 -4.69
CA SER A 110 -8.00 0.79 -4.91
C SER A 110 -9.19 1.72 -4.69
N HIS A 111 -8.98 2.85 -4.01
CA HIS A 111 -10.04 3.80 -3.65
C HIS A 111 -9.64 5.22 -4.08
N PRO A 112 -9.52 5.51 -5.38
CA PRO A 112 -9.20 6.86 -5.84
C PRO A 112 -10.34 7.81 -5.45
N THR A 113 -10.07 8.69 -4.48
CA THR A 113 -10.96 9.81 -4.14
C THR A 113 -10.32 11.12 -4.53
N LYS A 114 -11.13 12.18 -4.63
CA LYS A 114 -10.61 13.54 -4.86
C LYS A 114 -9.92 14.03 -3.58
N ILE A 115 -8.60 13.86 -3.51
CA ILE A 115 -7.79 14.34 -2.39
C ILE A 115 -7.74 15.87 -2.42
N GLN A 116 -8.13 16.49 -1.31
CA GLN A 116 -7.95 17.93 -1.09
C GLN A 116 -6.74 18.13 -0.17
N LEU A 117 -5.60 18.55 -0.75
CA LEU A 117 -4.35 18.71 0.00
C LEU A 117 -4.42 19.78 1.11
N THR A 118 -5.33 20.73 0.98
CA THR A 118 -5.58 21.81 1.96
C THR A 118 -6.48 21.40 3.12
N SER A 119 -7.18 20.27 3.01
CA SER A 119 -8.01 19.74 4.09
C SER A 119 -7.12 19.11 5.17
N LYS A 120 -7.49 19.31 6.44
CA LYS A 120 -6.90 18.56 7.57
C LYS A 120 -7.27 17.08 7.53
N GLU A 121 -8.42 16.76 6.93
CA GLU A 121 -8.95 15.40 6.80
C GLU A 121 -8.67 14.89 5.39
N ARG A 122 -7.64 14.07 5.24
CA ARG A 122 -7.25 13.50 3.93
C ARG A 122 -7.91 12.14 3.71
N THR A 123 -8.73 12.04 2.67
CA THR A 123 -9.41 10.80 2.29
C THR A 123 -8.46 9.78 1.68
N THR A 124 -8.82 8.49 1.75
CA THR A 124 -8.08 7.42 1.09
C THR A 124 -7.99 7.68 -0.42
N GLY A 125 -6.81 7.55 -1.02
CA GLY A 125 -6.59 7.77 -2.45
C GLY A 125 -5.12 8.01 -2.77
N TYR A 126 -4.84 8.45 -3.99
CA TYR A 126 -3.51 8.95 -4.35
C TYR A 126 -3.60 10.20 -5.24
N ILE A 127 -2.55 11.02 -5.23
CA ILE A 127 -2.42 12.22 -6.07
C ILE A 127 -0.97 12.42 -6.50
N THR A 128 -0.77 12.91 -7.71
CA THR A 128 0.55 13.32 -8.21
C THR A 128 0.84 14.76 -7.79
N LYS A 129 2.09 15.04 -7.39
CA LYS A 129 2.58 16.38 -7.12
C LYS A 129 3.68 16.72 -8.12
N SER A 130 3.66 17.96 -8.59
CA SER A 130 4.72 18.50 -9.42
C SER A 130 4.61 20.02 -9.52
N ASP A 131 5.76 20.67 -9.56
CA ASP A 131 5.89 22.08 -9.93
C ASP A 131 6.17 22.25 -11.44
N THR A 132 6.33 21.14 -12.16
CA THR A 132 6.64 21.07 -13.60
C THR A 132 5.62 20.21 -14.36
N PRO A 133 5.67 20.12 -15.71
CA PRO A 133 4.85 19.17 -16.46
C PRO A 133 5.17 17.68 -16.19
N SER A 134 6.28 17.39 -15.49
CA SER A 134 6.61 16.03 -15.04
C SER A 134 5.76 15.62 -13.85
N ILE A 135 5.79 14.35 -13.46
CA ILE A 135 5.38 13.94 -12.10
C ILE A 135 6.65 13.84 -11.26
N GLU A 136 6.73 14.56 -10.15
CA GLU A 136 7.91 14.56 -9.26
C GLU A 136 7.71 13.66 -8.05
N LYS A 137 6.48 13.61 -7.53
CA LYS A 137 6.10 12.76 -6.40
C LYS A 137 4.69 12.21 -6.58
N VAL A 138 4.42 11.08 -5.95
CA VAL A 138 3.08 10.54 -5.77
C VAL A 138 2.83 10.37 -4.28
N LEU A 139 1.75 10.98 -3.80
CA LEU A 139 1.28 10.87 -2.43
C LEU A 139 0.19 9.81 -2.37
N PHE A 140 0.39 8.80 -1.53
CA PHE A 140 -0.60 7.76 -1.24
C PHE A 140 -1.16 7.96 0.17
N ILE A 141 -2.47 7.92 0.30
CA ILE A 141 -3.18 8.17 1.55
C ILE A 141 -4.09 6.98 1.86
N SER A 142 -3.95 6.44 3.06
CA SER A 142 -4.81 5.40 3.61
C SER A 142 -5.49 5.95 4.87
N SER A 143 -6.79 6.25 4.76
CA SER A 143 -7.59 6.83 5.84
C SER A 143 -8.92 6.08 5.94
N PRO A 144 -8.94 4.91 6.61
CA PRO A 144 -10.11 4.03 6.63
C PRO A 144 -11.26 4.59 7.46
N ASP A 145 -11.02 5.58 8.31
CA ASP A 145 -12.01 6.15 9.22
C ASP A 145 -12.78 7.34 8.61
N LEU A 146 -12.42 7.75 7.39
CA LEU A 146 -13.13 8.78 6.63
C LEU A 146 -13.96 8.17 5.49
N ASN A 147 -15.04 8.85 5.10
CA ASN A 147 -15.76 8.54 3.87
C ASN A 147 -15.14 9.26 2.66
N GLY A 148 -15.58 8.94 1.44
CA GLY A 148 -15.06 9.57 0.21
C GLY A 148 -15.33 11.08 0.08
N LYS A 149 -16.05 11.68 1.03
CA LYS A 149 -16.30 13.13 1.13
C LYS A 149 -15.46 13.79 2.23
N GLY A 150 -14.56 13.07 2.89
CA GLY A 150 -13.71 13.59 3.96
C GLY A 150 -14.32 13.52 5.36
N ASN A 151 -15.59 13.16 5.51
CA ASN A 151 -16.23 13.17 6.82
C ASN A 151 -15.89 11.90 7.60
N SER A 152 -15.77 12.02 8.92
CA SER A 152 -15.63 10.90 9.84
C SER A 152 -16.74 9.87 9.62
N LYS A 153 -16.37 8.59 9.60
CA LYS A 153 -17.34 7.49 9.70
C LYS A 153 -18.01 7.57 11.06
N LYS A 154 -19.33 7.45 11.02
CA LYS A 154 -20.21 7.57 12.19
C LYS A 154 -20.82 6.21 12.50
N TYR A 155 -20.88 5.88 13.79
CA TYR A 155 -21.45 4.63 14.27
C TYR A 155 -22.79 4.89 14.98
N LYS A 156 -23.74 3.96 14.86
CA LYS A 156 -25.08 4.12 15.42
C LYS A 156 -25.17 3.80 16.90
N SER A 157 -24.20 3.08 17.44
CA SER A 157 -24.09 2.83 18.87
C SER A 157 -22.64 2.86 19.32
N ARG A 158 -22.43 3.12 20.61
CA ARG A 158 -21.12 3.05 21.25
C ARG A 158 -20.48 1.67 21.09
N GLN A 159 -21.28 0.62 21.27
CA GLN A 159 -20.84 -0.77 21.13
C GLN A 159 -20.30 -1.07 19.73
N GLN A 160 -20.94 -0.54 18.66
CA GLN A 160 -20.42 -0.70 17.30
C GLN A 160 -19.06 -0.04 17.10
N ALA A 161 -18.86 1.15 17.68
CA ALA A 161 -17.59 1.87 17.58
C ALA A 161 -16.47 1.17 18.38
N GLU A 162 -16.76 0.71 19.60
CA GLU A 162 -15.82 -0.05 20.44
C GLU A 162 -15.44 -1.40 19.80
N GLU A 163 -16.42 -2.09 19.21
CA GLU A 163 -16.19 -3.31 18.45
C GLU A 163 -15.25 -3.07 17.27
N LYS A 164 -15.39 -1.94 16.59
CA LYS A 164 -14.52 -1.58 15.46
C LYS A 164 -13.07 -1.36 15.89
N ILE A 165 -12.86 -0.74 17.06
CA ILE A 165 -11.51 -0.61 17.66
C ILE A 165 -10.91 -1.98 17.93
N ARG A 166 -11.71 -2.90 18.49
CA ARG A 166 -11.28 -4.27 18.82
C ARG A 166 -10.94 -5.10 17.58
N ILE A 167 -11.79 -5.07 16.55
CA ILE A 167 -11.62 -5.87 15.33
C ILE A 167 -10.47 -5.37 14.49
N ASP A 168 -10.43 -4.06 14.20
CA ASP A 168 -9.40 -3.54 13.29
C ASP A 168 -8.02 -3.43 13.95
N GLY A 169 -8.01 -3.28 15.28
CA GLY A 169 -6.81 -2.95 16.03
C GLY A 169 -6.11 -1.69 15.51
N ASN A 170 -4.83 -1.58 15.82
CA ASN A 170 -3.96 -0.48 15.36
C ASN A 170 -4.43 0.92 15.78
N PHE A 171 -5.23 1.02 16.84
CA PHE A 171 -5.56 2.28 17.48
C PHE A 171 -4.55 2.57 18.60
N PRO A 172 -4.10 3.83 18.76
CA PRO A 172 -3.39 4.25 19.97
C PRO A 172 -4.22 3.97 21.23
N THR A 173 -3.55 3.66 22.34
CA THR A 173 -4.20 3.25 23.60
C THR A 173 -5.05 4.35 24.25
N ASP A 174 -4.82 5.61 23.87
CA ASP A 174 -5.54 6.79 24.35
C ASP A 174 -6.71 7.21 23.44
N VAL A 175 -7.04 6.41 22.41
CA VAL A 175 -8.24 6.61 21.60
C VAL A 175 -9.48 6.14 22.34
N GLN A 176 -10.52 6.97 22.33
CA GLN A 176 -11.80 6.70 22.98
C GLN A 176 -12.96 6.92 22.01
N VAL A 177 -14.08 6.27 22.30
CA VAL A 177 -15.36 6.53 21.62
C VAL A 177 -16.07 7.69 22.30
N TYR A 178 -16.53 8.66 21.53
CA TYR A 178 -17.35 9.77 22.00
C TYR A 178 -18.64 9.90 21.20
N GLN A 179 -19.65 10.51 21.82
CA GLN A 179 -20.91 10.85 21.17
C GLN A 179 -20.80 12.24 20.53
N THR A 180 -21.10 12.31 19.24
CA THR A 180 -21.16 13.55 18.47
C THR A 180 -22.46 14.31 18.76
N GLN A 181 -22.53 15.57 18.33
CA GLN A 181 -23.74 16.41 18.46
C GLN A 181 -24.98 15.82 17.78
N ASN A 182 -24.82 14.90 16.84
CA ASN A 182 -25.92 14.28 16.08
C ASN A 182 -26.38 12.94 16.68
N ASN A 183 -26.00 12.62 17.92
CA ASN A 183 -26.24 11.31 18.57
C ASN A 183 -25.62 10.10 17.85
N ASP A 184 -24.69 10.33 16.91
CA ASP A 184 -23.83 9.27 16.39
C ASP A 184 -22.53 9.17 17.22
N PHE A 185 -21.80 8.07 17.10
CA PHE A 185 -20.52 7.84 17.78
C PHE A 185 -19.33 7.94 16.81
N ALA A 186 -18.20 8.43 17.30
CA ALA A 186 -16.93 8.56 16.56
C ALA A 186 -15.72 8.38 17.49
N PHE A 187 -14.51 8.47 16.94
CA PHE A 187 -13.26 8.33 17.69
C PHE A 187 -12.65 9.68 18.04
N GLN A 188 -12.11 9.79 19.25
CA GLN A 188 -11.33 10.94 19.69
C GLN A 188 -10.03 10.51 20.35
N GLN A 189 -9.02 11.37 20.30
CA GLN A 189 -7.76 11.22 21.01
C GLN A 189 -7.46 12.56 21.68
N LYS A 190 -7.19 12.56 22.99
CA LYS A 190 -6.91 13.80 23.76
C LYS A 190 -7.98 14.90 23.59
N GLY A 191 -9.25 14.50 23.49
CA GLY A 191 -10.39 15.41 23.36
C GLY A 191 -10.59 16.01 21.97
N GLN A 192 -9.86 15.55 20.94
CA GLN A 192 -10.02 15.96 19.55
C GLN A 192 -10.47 14.79 18.67
N PRO A 193 -11.23 15.03 17.59
CA PRO A 193 -11.57 13.99 16.62
C PRO A 193 -10.31 13.27 16.12
N PHE A 194 -10.38 11.93 16.07
CA PHE A 194 -9.26 11.08 15.69
C PHE A 194 -9.61 10.23 14.47
N HIS A 195 -8.65 10.15 13.54
CA HIS A 195 -8.71 9.31 12.36
C HIS A 195 -7.37 8.62 12.16
N ARG A 196 -7.40 7.32 11.85
CA ARG A 196 -6.21 6.63 11.39
C ARG A 196 -5.86 7.11 9.98
N ILE A 197 -4.63 7.55 9.81
CA ILE A 197 -4.10 8.12 8.59
C ILE A 197 -2.68 7.56 8.41
N PHE A 198 -2.44 7.03 7.23
CA PHE A 198 -1.12 6.67 6.74
C PHE A 198 -0.88 7.42 5.44
N GLU A 199 0.23 8.15 5.37
CA GLU A 199 0.62 8.95 4.21
C GLU A 199 2.07 8.66 3.86
N ILE A 200 2.30 8.29 2.61
CA ILE A 200 3.63 8.05 2.08
C ILE A 200 3.80 8.80 0.76
N GLU A 201 4.94 9.45 0.60
CA GLU A 201 5.31 10.19 -0.60
C GLU A 201 6.49 9.51 -1.29
N LEU A 202 6.26 9.06 -2.52
CA LEU A 202 7.23 8.32 -3.32
C LEU A 202 7.63 9.11 -4.56
N SER A 203 8.91 9.05 -4.91
CA SER A 203 9.40 9.52 -6.21
C SER A 203 9.04 8.54 -7.34
N PRO A 204 9.07 8.96 -8.61
CA PRO A 204 9.01 8.06 -9.76
C PRO A 204 9.95 6.86 -9.65
N GLU A 205 11.20 7.08 -9.24
CA GLU A 205 12.22 6.04 -9.07
C GLU A 205 11.86 5.06 -7.94
N SER A 206 11.33 5.58 -6.83
CA SER A 206 10.82 4.77 -5.72
C SER A 206 9.68 3.87 -6.17
N ILE A 207 8.74 4.40 -6.95
CA ILE A 207 7.61 3.64 -7.50
C ILE A 207 8.10 2.57 -8.47
N LEU A 208 9.04 2.91 -9.35
CA LEU A 208 9.64 1.97 -10.30
C LEU A 208 10.31 0.81 -9.56
N THR A 209 11.15 1.12 -8.56
CA THR A 209 11.83 0.13 -7.72
C THR A 209 10.85 -0.78 -7.00
N LEU A 210 9.83 -0.20 -6.35
CA LEU A 210 8.76 -0.96 -5.69
C LEU A 210 8.06 -1.90 -6.67
N THR A 211 7.73 -1.41 -7.86
CA THR A 211 7.01 -2.18 -8.89
C THR A 211 7.85 -3.36 -9.38
N TYR A 212 9.13 -3.15 -9.67
CA TYR A 212 10.04 -4.26 -10.04
C TYR A 212 10.23 -5.27 -8.93
N SER A 213 10.41 -4.80 -7.70
CA SER A 213 10.66 -5.69 -6.56
C SER A 213 9.44 -6.56 -6.25
N LEU A 214 8.23 -6.00 -6.35
CA LEU A 214 7.00 -6.79 -6.26
C LEU A 214 6.86 -7.77 -7.42
N ALA A 215 7.16 -7.37 -8.67
CA ALA A 215 7.12 -8.28 -9.81
C ALA A 215 8.10 -9.45 -9.62
N SER A 216 9.31 -9.18 -9.12
CA SER A 216 10.34 -10.19 -8.85
C SER A 216 9.90 -11.12 -7.72
N TYR A 217 9.47 -10.55 -6.59
CA TYR A 217 8.99 -11.29 -5.44
C TYR A 217 7.82 -12.22 -5.77
N LEU A 218 6.84 -11.74 -6.54
CA LEU A 218 5.66 -12.50 -6.93
C LEU A 218 5.91 -13.52 -8.04
N SER A 219 6.98 -13.36 -8.82
CA SER A 219 7.35 -14.35 -9.86
C SER A 219 8.03 -15.61 -9.31
N HIS A 220 8.45 -15.60 -8.04
CA HIS A 220 9.18 -16.70 -7.40
C HIS A 220 8.46 -18.08 -7.43
N PRO A 221 7.11 -18.19 -7.32
CA PRO A 221 6.44 -19.49 -7.46
C PRO A 221 6.69 -20.19 -8.80
N LEU A 222 7.09 -19.47 -9.86
CA LEU A 222 7.49 -20.10 -11.14
C LEU A 222 8.88 -20.74 -11.08
N LEU A 223 9.70 -20.37 -10.10
CA LEU A 223 11.10 -20.75 -10.02
C LEU A 223 11.34 -21.94 -9.08
N LYS A 224 10.38 -22.29 -8.20
CA LYS A 224 10.34 -23.40 -7.20
C LYS A 224 9.03 -23.34 -6.37
N THR A 225 8.82 -24.25 -5.42
CA THR A 225 7.86 -24.01 -4.32
C THR A 225 8.16 -22.68 -3.64
N TRP A 226 7.14 -21.87 -3.41
CA TRP A 226 7.31 -20.51 -2.89
C TRP A 226 7.75 -20.54 -1.42
N ASP A 227 8.99 -20.13 -1.14
CA ASP A 227 9.56 -20.08 0.21
C ASP A 227 9.65 -18.66 0.79
N GLY A 228 9.30 -17.65 -0.01
CA GLY A 228 9.36 -16.23 0.36
C GLY A 228 10.78 -15.67 0.56
N LYS A 229 11.84 -16.45 0.34
CA LYS A 229 13.20 -16.14 0.83
C LYS A 229 14.14 -15.55 -0.23
N ASN A 230 14.08 -16.06 -1.46
CA ASN A 230 15.18 -15.85 -2.44
C ASN A 230 14.72 -15.22 -3.76
N PHE A 231 14.48 -13.90 -3.79
CA PHE A 231 14.28 -13.20 -5.07
C PHE A 231 15.49 -12.34 -5.44
N LYS A 232 15.86 -12.38 -6.72
CA LYS A 232 16.88 -11.51 -7.32
C LYS A 232 16.22 -10.70 -8.42
N ILE A 233 16.21 -9.37 -8.26
CA ILE A 233 15.59 -8.43 -9.19
C ILE A 233 16.16 -8.62 -10.61
N GLU A 234 17.46 -8.92 -10.71
CA GLU A 234 18.18 -9.16 -11.97
C GLU A 234 17.67 -10.36 -12.79
N LYS A 235 16.97 -11.32 -12.15
CA LYS A 235 16.56 -12.59 -12.79
C LYS A 235 15.21 -12.53 -13.51
N LEU A 236 14.48 -11.41 -13.49
CA LEU A 236 13.20 -11.28 -14.19
C LEU A 236 13.31 -11.41 -15.73
N ALA A 237 14.52 -11.46 -16.29
CA ALA A 237 14.77 -11.43 -17.73
C ALA A 237 16.00 -12.26 -18.18
N ALA A 238 16.31 -13.38 -17.49
CA ALA A 238 17.22 -14.40 -18.03
C ALA A 238 16.43 -15.51 -18.73
#